data_AF-A0A383B0U6-F1
#
_entry.id   AF-A0A383B0U6-F1
#
_cell.length_a   1.000
_cell.length_b   1.000
_cell.length_c   1.000
_cell.angle_alpha   90.00
_cell.angle_beta   90.00
_cell.angle_gamma   90.00
#
_symmetry.space_group_name_H-M   'P 1'
#
loop_
_entity.id
_entity.type
_entity.pdbx_description
1 polymer ?
#
loop_
_entity_poly.entity_id
_entity_poly.type
_entity_poly.pdbx_seq_one_letter_code
_entity_poly.pdbx_strand_id
1 'polypeptide(L)'
;VGRSLCALVALLLGLGQATDALELELLAALPIRGLENAQPSGLTMADGVLFAVSDKHDHAICRIDIRDDGARLEPFITFNAPWSGTWATKLDFEGLAFADGSFYLVSESCLRVLHVNENGGGLDWITPNVGKAATEAGLFGVKNAHLEGIALLGPRRILLAVEREPRGLIEVSWEEGADEDEPQIKAWATDETMLTLPEPRAVDFADLHLDGGGLYA
;
A
#
# COMPACT_ATOMS: atom_id res chain seq x y z
N VAL A 1 58.86 -4.60 -19.43
CA VAL A 1 58.48 -4.83 -18.02
C VAL A 1 57.18 -4.07 -17.79
N GLY A 2 56.04 -4.76 -18.00
CA GLY A 2 54.72 -4.17 -17.86
C GLY A 2 54.14 -4.45 -16.49
N ARG A 3 53.41 -3.49 -15.93
CA ARG A 3 52.41 -3.71 -14.88
C ARG A 3 51.28 -2.69 -15.05
N SER A 4 50.17 -3.14 -15.59
CA SER A 4 48.86 -2.47 -15.53
C SER A 4 48.43 -2.31 -14.08
N LEU A 5 47.93 -1.13 -13.73
CA LEU A 5 47.28 -0.87 -12.45
C LEU A 5 45.77 -1.13 -12.64
N CYS A 6 45.31 -2.34 -12.30
CA CYS A 6 43.90 -2.59 -12.02
C CYS A 6 43.64 -2.17 -10.57
N ALA A 7 42.89 -1.08 -10.37
CA ALA A 7 42.30 -0.79 -9.07
C ALA A 7 40.85 -1.31 -9.09
N LEU A 8 40.66 -2.39 -8.35
CA LEU A 8 39.43 -3.10 -8.11
C LEU A 8 38.41 -2.16 -7.43
N VAL A 9 37.30 -1.86 -8.11
CA VAL A 9 36.12 -1.24 -7.47
C VAL A 9 35.47 -2.33 -6.63
N ALA A 10 35.68 -2.28 -5.31
CA ALA A 10 34.98 -3.15 -4.37
C ALA A 10 33.53 -2.67 -4.26
N LEU A 11 32.62 -3.38 -4.92
CA LEU A 11 31.19 -3.24 -4.73
C LEU A 11 30.87 -3.80 -3.33
N LEU A 12 30.65 -2.92 -2.34
CA LEU A 12 30.06 -3.29 -1.06
C LEU A 12 28.59 -3.61 -1.30
N LEU A 13 28.32 -4.83 -1.77
CA LEU A 13 26.99 -5.43 -1.67
C LEU A 13 26.73 -5.62 -0.18
N GLY A 14 25.88 -4.76 0.39
CA GLY A 14 25.34 -4.97 1.72
C GLY A 14 24.57 -6.29 1.70
N LEU A 15 25.25 -7.37 2.11
CA LEU A 15 24.60 -8.63 2.44
C LEU A 15 23.78 -8.33 3.69
N GLY A 16 22.48 -8.08 3.50
CA GLY A 16 21.51 -8.09 4.59
C GLY A 16 21.69 -9.41 5.33
N GLN A 17 22.16 -9.33 6.58
CA GLN A 17 22.21 -10.51 7.42
C GLN A 17 20.78 -10.98 7.61
N ALA A 18 20.54 -12.28 7.43
CA ALA A 18 19.29 -12.89 7.85
C ALA A 18 19.23 -12.73 9.38
N THR A 19 18.53 -11.70 9.84
CA THR A 19 18.20 -11.54 11.24
C THR A 19 17.26 -12.68 11.60
N ASP A 20 17.54 -13.42 12.67
CA ASP A 20 16.57 -14.37 13.21
C ASP A 20 15.24 -13.64 13.39
N ALA A 21 14.15 -14.24 12.89
CA ALA A 21 12.83 -13.63 12.97
C ALA A 21 12.50 -13.33 14.43
N LEU A 22 12.26 -12.04 14.74
CA LEU A 22 11.86 -11.65 16.09
C LEU A 22 10.48 -12.24 16.36
N GLU A 23 10.39 -13.11 17.35
CA GLU A 23 9.11 -13.64 17.80
C GLU A 23 8.32 -12.50 18.46
N LEU A 24 7.21 -12.11 17.84
CA LEU A 24 6.33 -11.07 18.35
C LEU A 24 5.39 -11.66 19.39
N GLU A 25 5.24 -10.97 20.52
CA GLU A 25 4.23 -11.28 21.53
C GLU A 25 2.94 -10.51 21.23
N LEU A 26 1.81 -11.21 21.18
CA LEU A 26 0.50 -10.57 21.10
C LEU A 26 0.19 -9.90 22.43
N LEU A 27 0.34 -8.57 22.48
CA LEU A 27 0.06 -7.79 23.69
C LEU A 27 -1.45 -7.67 23.97
N ALA A 28 -2.24 -7.44 22.92
CA ALA A 28 -3.69 -7.29 23.01
C ALA A 28 -4.38 -7.58 21.69
N ALA A 29 -5.60 -8.10 21.77
CA ALA A 29 -6.55 -8.18 20.64
C ALA A 29 -7.77 -7.31 20.99
N LEU A 30 -7.86 -6.13 20.38
CA LEU A 30 -8.88 -5.14 20.70
C LEU A 30 -10.05 -5.26 19.71
N PRO A 31 -11.26 -5.64 20.16
CA PRO A 31 -12.41 -5.67 19.27
C PRO A 31 -12.75 -4.26 18.81
N ILE A 32 -12.95 -4.10 17.50
CA ILE A 32 -13.38 -2.83 16.89
C ILE A 32 -14.90 -2.72 16.96
N ARG A 33 -15.40 -1.54 17.36
CA ARG A 33 -16.83 -1.19 17.40
C ARG A 33 -17.04 0.24 16.88
N GLY A 34 -18.27 0.67 16.71
CA GLY A 34 -18.63 2.06 16.37
C GLY A 34 -19.33 2.16 15.03
N LEU A 35 -18.57 1.93 13.94
CA LEU A 35 -19.11 1.90 12.59
C LEU A 35 -19.84 0.57 12.30
N GLU A 36 -21.09 0.66 11.86
CA GLU A 36 -21.92 -0.50 11.54
C GLU A 36 -21.39 -1.22 10.29
N ASN A 37 -21.30 -2.56 10.33
CA ASN A 37 -20.82 -3.37 9.21
C ASN A 37 -19.42 -2.97 8.69
N ALA A 38 -18.57 -2.45 9.58
CA ALA A 38 -17.19 -2.13 9.23
C ALA A 38 -16.38 -3.38 8.90
N GLN A 39 -15.61 -3.30 7.83
CA GLN A 39 -14.61 -4.27 7.40
C GLN A 39 -13.34 -3.46 7.13
N PRO A 40 -12.50 -3.19 8.15
CA PRO A 40 -11.27 -2.44 7.98
C PRO A 40 -10.28 -3.23 7.13
N SER A 41 -9.66 -2.57 6.18
CA SER A 41 -8.67 -3.14 5.25
C SER A 41 -7.33 -2.42 5.40
N GLY A 42 -7.25 -1.17 4.93
CA GLY A 42 -6.02 -0.37 4.97
C GLY A 42 -5.83 0.35 6.29
N LEU A 43 -4.58 0.46 6.75
CA LEU A 43 -4.23 1.06 8.04
C LEU A 43 -3.03 2.00 7.92
N THR A 44 -3.12 3.20 8.48
CA THR A 44 -1.98 4.10 8.59
C THR A 44 -1.93 4.82 9.93
N MET A 45 -0.76 5.37 10.27
CA MET A 45 -0.57 6.20 11.45
C MET A 45 -0.16 7.61 11.00
N ALA A 46 -0.86 8.63 11.50
CA ALA A 46 -0.51 10.03 11.30
C ALA A 46 -0.57 10.77 12.63
N ASP A 47 0.53 11.45 12.99
CA ASP A 47 0.66 12.20 14.25
C ASP A 47 0.25 11.42 15.52
N GLY A 48 0.55 10.12 15.55
CA GLY A 48 0.22 9.23 16.66
C GLY A 48 -1.26 8.79 16.71
N VAL A 49 -2.03 9.08 15.66
CA VAL A 49 -3.42 8.66 15.49
C VAL A 49 -3.50 7.58 14.41
N LEU A 50 -4.24 6.51 14.70
CA LEU A 50 -4.52 5.44 13.75
C LEU A 50 -5.71 5.81 12.86
N PHE A 51 -5.56 5.56 11.57
CA PHE A 51 -6.60 5.73 10.58
C PHE A 51 -6.76 4.46 9.74
N ALA A 52 -7.98 4.22 9.28
CA ALA A 52 -8.28 3.10 8.41
C ALA A 52 -9.31 3.46 7.35
N VAL A 53 -9.27 2.74 6.23
CA VAL A 53 -10.38 2.64 5.28
C VAL A 53 -11.20 1.39 5.59
N SER A 54 -12.39 1.29 4.99
CA SER A 54 -13.20 0.09 5.10
C SER A 54 -13.87 -0.20 3.76
N ASP A 55 -13.75 -1.44 3.28
CA ASP A 55 -14.40 -1.98 2.06
C ASP A 55 -15.87 -1.57 1.96
N LYS A 56 -16.61 -1.61 3.09
CA LYS A 56 -18.04 -1.29 3.11
C LYS A 56 -18.38 0.19 3.17
N HIS A 57 -17.39 1.08 3.21
CA HIS A 57 -17.54 2.51 3.43
C HIS A 57 -16.63 3.35 2.50
N ASP A 58 -16.96 3.36 1.21
CA ASP A 58 -16.24 4.06 0.13
C ASP A 58 -16.19 5.61 0.23
N HIS A 59 -16.79 6.18 1.26
CA HIS A 59 -16.97 7.62 1.40
C HIS A 59 -16.31 8.17 2.67
N ALA A 60 -15.47 7.38 3.34
CA ALA A 60 -14.83 7.83 4.57
C ALA A 60 -13.43 7.25 4.80
N ILE A 61 -12.54 8.11 5.30
CA ILE A 61 -11.40 7.69 6.11
C ILE A 61 -11.88 7.70 7.56
N CYS A 62 -11.66 6.60 8.26
CA CYS A 62 -12.06 6.43 9.64
C CYS A 62 -10.87 6.59 10.58
N ARG A 63 -11.11 7.12 11.77
CA ARG A 63 -10.14 7.14 12.87
C ARG A 63 -10.37 5.94 13.78
N ILE A 64 -9.29 5.35 14.28
CA ILE A 64 -9.30 4.30 15.29
C ILE A 64 -8.86 4.88 16.63
N ASP A 65 -9.80 4.92 17.58
CA ASP A 65 -9.52 5.25 18.98
C ASP A 65 -9.31 3.98 19.81
N ILE A 66 -8.11 3.81 20.35
CA ILE A 66 -7.83 2.79 21.35
C ILE A 66 -8.34 3.27 22.71
N ARG A 67 -9.21 2.48 23.34
CA ARG A 67 -9.82 2.74 24.65
C ARG A 67 -9.65 1.52 25.56
N ASP A 68 -9.91 1.70 26.86
CA ASP A 68 -9.78 0.62 27.85
C ASP A 68 -10.68 -0.59 27.56
N ASP A 69 -11.79 -0.39 26.85
CA ASP A 69 -12.79 -1.42 26.54
C ASP A 69 -12.71 -1.96 25.10
N GLY A 70 -11.67 -1.59 24.35
CA GLY A 70 -11.45 -2.00 22.95
C GLY A 70 -11.14 -0.81 22.04
N ALA A 71 -11.32 -1.01 20.74
CA ALA A 71 -11.11 0.03 19.73
C ALA A 71 -12.44 0.60 19.24
N ARG A 72 -12.48 1.90 18.90
CA ARG A 72 -13.61 2.53 18.21
C ARG A 72 -13.17 3.00 16.83
N LEU A 73 -13.92 2.58 15.82
CA LEU A 73 -13.79 3.06 14.45
C LEU A 73 -14.92 4.04 14.19
N GLU A 74 -14.56 5.29 13.92
CA GLU A 74 -15.51 6.37 13.67
C GLU A 74 -15.11 7.12 12.38
N PRO A 75 -16.06 7.51 11.50
CA PRO A 75 -15.75 8.34 10.34
C PRO A 75 -15.04 9.63 10.76
N PHE A 76 -13.93 9.95 10.10
CA PHE A 76 -13.12 11.13 10.39
C PHE A 76 -13.20 12.16 9.26
N ILE A 77 -12.89 11.73 8.03
CA ILE A 77 -13.06 12.54 6.82
C ILE A 77 -14.10 11.82 5.96
N THR A 78 -15.10 12.57 5.49
CA THR A 78 -16.09 12.06 4.53
C THR A 78 -15.95 12.77 3.19
N PHE A 79 -16.01 12.02 2.08
CA PHE A 79 -15.76 12.57 0.76
C PHE A 79 -16.60 11.87 -0.32
N ASN A 80 -16.71 12.52 -1.49
CA ASN A 80 -17.31 11.94 -2.70
C ASN A 80 -16.24 11.90 -3.78
N ALA A 81 -15.61 10.74 -3.97
CA ALA A 81 -14.51 10.62 -4.94
C ALA A 81 -14.95 11.09 -6.34
N PRO A 82 -14.09 11.80 -7.08
CA PRO A 82 -14.37 12.19 -8.45
C PRO A 82 -14.50 10.96 -9.34
N TRP A 83 -15.04 11.16 -10.55
CA TRP A 83 -15.16 10.08 -11.53
C TRP A 83 -13.79 9.47 -11.86
N SER A 84 -13.65 8.16 -11.65
CA SER A 84 -12.38 7.44 -11.87
C SER A 84 -12.12 7.08 -13.32
N GLY A 85 -13.07 7.33 -14.23
CA GLY A 85 -13.02 6.82 -15.60
C GLY A 85 -13.63 5.42 -15.75
N THR A 86 -14.07 4.79 -14.66
CA THR A 86 -14.62 3.43 -14.65
C THR A 86 -16.05 3.43 -14.11
N TRP A 87 -16.88 2.49 -14.57
CA TRP A 87 -18.26 2.32 -14.10
C TRP A 87 -18.37 1.47 -12.83
N ALA A 88 -17.32 1.46 -12.00
CA ALA A 88 -17.33 0.75 -10.74
C ALA A 88 -18.45 1.33 -9.84
N THR A 89 -19.26 0.44 -9.28
CA THR A 89 -20.35 0.81 -8.36
C THR A 89 -19.87 0.99 -6.92
N LYS A 90 -18.63 0.57 -6.64
CA LYS A 90 -17.91 0.71 -5.39
C LYS A 90 -16.48 1.12 -5.66
N LEU A 91 -15.85 1.76 -4.69
CA LEU A 91 -14.45 2.17 -4.78
C LEU A 91 -13.52 1.09 -4.20
N ASP A 92 -13.93 0.38 -3.16
CA ASP A 92 -13.19 -0.79 -2.66
C ASP A 92 -11.76 -0.39 -2.26
N PHE A 93 -11.66 0.47 -1.24
CA PHE A 93 -10.38 0.97 -0.78
C PHE A 93 -9.72 -0.04 0.16
N GLU A 94 -8.54 -0.52 -0.22
CA GLU A 94 -7.82 -1.59 0.50
C GLU A 94 -6.58 -1.14 1.23
N GLY A 95 -5.86 -0.14 0.72
CA GLY A 95 -4.62 0.35 1.32
C GLY A 95 -4.66 1.85 1.60
N LEU A 96 -3.94 2.28 2.65
CA LEU A 96 -3.95 3.65 3.13
C LEU A 96 -2.54 4.12 3.52
N ALA A 97 -2.11 5.25 2.96
CA ALA A 97 -0.90 5.95 3.39
C ALA A 97 -1.19 7.40 3.76
N PHE A 98 -0.34 7.98 4.61
CA PHE A 98 -0.38 9.39 4.95
C PHE A 98 1.00 10.04 4.76
N ALA A 99 1.02 11.18 4.08
CA ALA A 99 2.20 12.05 3.99
C ALA A 99 1.76 13.49 3.71
N ASP A 100 2.54 14.45 4.19
CA ASP A 100 2.41 15.87 3.85
C ASP A 100 0.97 16.42 3.99
N GLY A 101 0.30 16.07 5.10
CA GLY A 101 -1.07 16.52 5.39
C GLY A 101 -2.15 15.93 4.48
N SER A 102 -1.87 14.77 3.87
CA SER A 102 -2.77 14.12 2.92
C SER A 102 -2.79 12.61 3.08
N PHE A 103 -3.95 12.02 2.81
CA PHE A 103 -4.19 10.60 2.70
C PHE A 103 -4.14 10.14 1.24
N TYR A 104 -3.68 8.92 1.05
CA TYR A 104 -3.56 8.25 -0.23
C TYR A 104 -4.18 6.87 -0.13
N LEU A 105 -5.26 6.65 -0.87
CA LEU A 105 -6.08 5.45 -0.78
C LEU A 105 -5.95 4.67 -2.07
N VAL A 106 -5.61 3.38 -2.00
CA VAL A 106 -5.62 2.52 -3.19
C VAL A 106 -6.97 1.85 -3.35
N SER A 107 -7.54 1.96 -4.55
CA SER A 107 -8.84 1.36 -4.91
C SER A 107 -8.63 0.09 -5.72
N GLU A 108 -9.11 -1.05 -5.23
CA GLU A 108 -9.14 -2.32 -5.96
C GLU A 108 -10.04 -2.18 -7.21
N SER A 109 -11.23 -1.62 -7.06
CA SER A 109 -12.20 -1.53 -8.16
C SER A 109 -11.77 -0.56 -9.28
N CYS A 110 -11.08 0.54 -8.95
CA CYS A 110 -10.63 1.52 -9.94
C CYS A 110 -9.20 1.27 -10.43
N LEU A 111 -8.40 0.48 -9.70
CA LEU A 111 -6.98 0.23 -9.91
C LEU A 111 -6.15 1.52 -9.95
N ARG A 112 -6.45 2.44 -9.04
CA ARG A 112 -5.89 3.80 -8.97
C ARG A 112 -5.70 4.23 -7.51
N VAL A 113 -4.87 5.24 -7.30
CA VAL A 113 -4.72 5.92 -6.01
C VAL A 113 -5.53 7.21 -6.00
N LEU A 114 -6.36 7.36 -4.97
CA LEU A 114 -7.07 8.59 -4.65
C LEU A 114 -6.26 9.39 -3.62
N HIS A 115 -6.01 10.66 -3.91
CA HIS A 115 -5.52 11.63 -2.94
C HIS A 115 -6.70 12.29 -2.22
N VAL A 116 -6.57 12.48 -0.91
CA VAL A 116 -7.52 13.21 -0.07
C VAL A 116 -6.73 14.08 0.90
N ASN A 117 -6.88 15.40 0.85
CA ASN A 117 -6.27 16.26 1.87
C ASN A 117 -6.89 16.00 3.25
N GLU A 118 -6.12 16.17 4.32
CA GLU A 118 -6.60 15.93 5.70
C GLU A 118 -7.80 16.81 6.12
N ASN A 119 -8.03 17.93 5.43
CA ASN A 119 -9.22 18.77 5.62
C ASN A 119 -10.46 18.28 4.86
N GLY A 120 -10.37 17.19 4.10
CA GLY A 120 -11.43 16.62 3.28
C GLY A 120 -11.58 17.22 1.87
N GLY A 121 -10.77 18.22 1.52
CA GLY A 121 -10.61 18.74 0.15
C GLY A 121 -9.49 18.03 -0.62
N GLY A 122 -9.01 18.63 -1.72
CA GLY A 122 -7.91 18.09 -2.54
C GLY A 122 -8.14 16.62 -2.89
N LEU A 123 -9.14 16.38 -3.75
CA LEU A 123 -9.74 15.06 -3.93
C LEU A 123 -9.61 14.65 -5.39
N ASP A 124 -8.51 14.00 -5.72
CA ASP A 124 -8.10 13.74 -7.10
C ASP A 124 -7.50 12.34 -7.25
N TRP A 125 -7.75 11.70 -8.41
CA TRP A 125 -7.10 10.44 -8.75
C TRP A 125 -5.69 10.72 -9.29
N ILE A 126 -4.66 10.46 -8.48
CA ILE A 126 -3.28 10.88 -8.77
C ILE A 126 -2.47 9.86 -9.56
N THR A 127 -2.97 8.65 -9.76
CA THR A 127 -2.37 7.67 -10.68
C THR A 127 -3.32 7.40 -11.84
N PRO A 128 -2.82 6.98 -13.01
CA PRO A 128 -3.63 6.28 -14.00
C PRO A 128 -4.05 4.91 -13.48
N ASN A 129 -4.95 4.26 -14.22
CA ASN A 129 -5.29 2.86 -13.98
C ASN A 129 -4.07 1.96 -14.27
N VAL A 130 -3.63 1.19 -13.27
CA VAL A 130 -2.43 0.34 -13.36
C VAL A 130 -2.69 -1.06 -13.94
N GLY A 131 -3.95 -1.39 -14.26
CA GLY A 131 -4.38 -2.75 -14.59
C GLY A 131 -3.67 -3.34 -15.80
N LYS A 132 -3.41 -2.54 -16.84
CA LYS A 132 -2.67 -3.01 -18.02
C LYS A 132 -1.26 -3.49 -17.65
N ALA A 133 -0.52 -2.68 -16.89
CA ALA A 133 0.85 -3.02 -16.48
C ALA A 133 0.86 -4.25 -15.55
N ALA A 134 -0.13 -4.33 -14.64
CA ALA A 134 -0.30 -5.49 -13.76
C ALA A 134 -0.48 -6.79 -14.56
N THR A 135 -1.44 -6.83 -15.49
CA THR A 135 -1.72 -8.00 -16.32
C THR A 135 -0.56 -8.36 -17.25
N GLU A 136 0.14 -7.38 -17.81
CA GLU A 136 1.34 -7.62 -18.63
C GLU A 136 2.48 -8.25 -17.81
N ALA A 137 2.54 -7.98 -16.50
CA ALA A 137 3.47 -8.61 -15.55
C ALA A 137 2.96 -9.97 -15.01
N GLY A 138 1.80 -10.44 -15.45
CA GLY A 138 1.20 -11.71 -15.02
C GLY A 138 0.31 -11.60 -13.77
N LEU A 139 0.18 -10.42 -13.17
CA LEU A 139 -0.65 -10.16 -11.99
C LEU A 139 -2.15 -10.16 -12.35
N PHE A 140 -3.01 -10.20 -11.32
CA PHE A 140 -4.48 -10.20 -11.44
C PHE A 140 -5.06 -11.43 -12.17
N GLY A 141 -4.30 -12.53 -12.20
CA GLY A 141 -4.66 -13.75 -12.92
C GLY A 141 -5.73 -14.58 -12.22
N VAL A 142 -6.00 -14.35 -10.93
CA VAL A 142 -7.00 -15.07 -10.15
C VAL A 142 -8.07 -14.13 -9.61
N LYS A 143 -9.22 -14.70 -9.25
CA LYS A 143 -10.35 -13.91 -8.73
C LYS A 143 -9.97 -13.27 -7.39
N ASN A 144 -10.34 -12.00 -7.22
CA ASN A 144 -10.01 -11.18 -6.06
C ASN A 144 -8.49 -11.15 -5.84
N ALA A 145 -7.72 -10.85 -6.87
CA ALA A 145 -6.27 -10.69 -6.76
C ALA A 145 -5.94 -9.32 -7.32
N HIS A 146 -6.08 -8.29 -6.51
CA HIS A 146 -5.89 -6.92 -6.96
C HIS A 146 -5.04 -6.13 -5.96
N LEU A 147 -5.22 -4.81 -5.94
CA LEU A 147 -4.42 -3.91 -5.14
C LEU A 147 -4.84 -3.98 -3.67
N GLU A 148 -3.89 -4.25 -2.79
CA GLU A 148 -4.11 -4.28 -1.33
C GLU A 148 -3.37 -3.15 -0.62
N GLY A 149 -2.11 -2.93 -0.95
CA GLY A 149 -1.22 -2.08 -0.16
C GLY A 149 -0.69 -0.88 -0.90
N ILE A 150 -0.25 0.13 -0.15
CA ILE A 150 0.38 1.34 -0.69
C ILE A 150 1.52 1.83 0.20
N ALA A 151 2.66 2.15 -0.41
CA ALA A 151 3.73 2.90 0.22
C ALA A 151 4.17 4.09 -0.65
N LEU A 152 4.39 5.23 -0.01
CA LEU A 152 4.92 6.42 -0.65
C LEU A 152 6.45 6.38 -0.56
N LEU A 153 7.12 6.12 -1.68
CA LEU A 153 8.59 6.08 -1.75
C LEU A 153 9.20 7.48 -1.96
N GLY A 154 8.36 8.49 -2.20
CA GLY A 154 8.68 9.89 -2.39
C GLY A 154 7.54 10.65 -3.07
N PRO A 155 7.66 11.97 -3.27
CA PRO A 155 6.58 12.80 -3.81
C PRO A 155 6.16 12.45 -5.25
N ARG A 156 7.00 11.71 -5.98
CA ARG A 156 6.77 11.29 -7.37
C ARG A 156 7.02 9.80 -7.55
N ARG A 157 6.87 9.00 -6.49
CA ARG A 157 7.11 7.56 -6.53
C ARG A 157 6.23 6.84 -5.51
N ILE A 158 5.29 6.06 -6.03
CA ILE A 158 4.33 5.28 -5.26
C ILE A 158 4.56 3.82 -5.56
N LEU A 159 4.53 2.98 -4.53
CA LEU A 159 4.56 1.53 -4.65
C LEU A 159 3.24 0.97 -4.18
N LEU A 160 2.71 0.02 -4.93
CA LEU A 160 1.44 -0.67 -4.66
C LEU A 160 1.73 -2.17 -4.50
N ALA A 161 1.03 -2.83 -3.59
CA ALA A 161 1.06 -4.28 -3.44
C ALA A 161 -0.15 -4.92 -4.11
N VAL A 162 0.08 -6.09 -4.71
CA VAL A 162 -0.93 -6.95 -5.30
C VAL A 162 -1.00 -8.26 -4.54
N GLU A 163 -2.19 -8.63 -4.06
CA GLU A 163 -2.39 -9.92 -3.38
C GLU A 163 -2.55 -11.10 -4.35
N ARG A 164 -2.41 -12.29 -3.77
CA ARG A 164 -2.67 -13.63 -4.28
C ARG A 164 -1.87 -14.01 -5.50
N GLU A 165 -1.77 -15.32 -5.73
CA GLU A 165 -0.86 -15.87 -6.74
C GLU A 165 -1.28 -15.54 -8.21
N PRO A 166 -0.41 -14.87 -9.01
CA PRO A 166 0.91 -14.34 -8.60
C PRO A 166 0.80 -13.00 -7.87
N ARG A 167 1.37 -12.91 -6.66
CA ARG A 167 1.39 -11.68 -5.85
C ARG A 167 2.52 -10.79 -6.36
N GLY A 168 2.46 -9.49 -6.13
CA GLY A 168 3.43 -8.60 -6.76
C GLY A 168 3.46 -7.18 -6.25
N LEU A 169 4.34 -6.40 -6.89
CA LEU A 169 4.50 -4.98 -6.64
C LEU A 169 4.31 -4.19 -7.94
N ILE A 170 3.73 -3.00 -7.83
CA ILE A 170 3.60 -2.06 -8.94
C ILE A 170 4.14 -0.70 -8.49
N GLU A 171 5.15 -0.20 -9.18
CA GLU A 171 5.67 1.14 -8.98
C GLU A 171 5.08 2.10 -10.03
N VAL A 172 4.53 3.20 -9.55
CA VAL A 172 4.13 4.36 -10.36
C VAL A 172 5.09 5.50 -10.02
N SER A 173 5.79 6.01 -11.02
CA SER A 173 6.80 7.05 -10.83
C SER A 173 6.75 8.08 -11.95
N TRP A 174 7.17 9.30 -11.66
CA TRP A 174 7.25 10.36 -12.66
C TRP A 174 8.65 10.93 -12.70
N GLU A 175 9.20 11.07 -13.90
CA GLU A 175 10.47 11.75 -14.11
C GLU A 175 10.39 13.21 -13.62
N GLU A 176 11.54 13.76 -13.26
CA GLU A 176 11.63 15.16 -12.83
C GLU A 176 11.23 16.09 -13.97
N GLY A 177 10.27 17.00 -13.70
CA GLY A 177 9.75 17.93 -14.70
C GLY A 177 8.83 17.31 -15.76
N ALA A 178 8.53 16.01 -15.68
CA ALA A 178 7.51 15.38 -16.54
C ALA A 178 6.09 15.79 -16.13
N ASP A 179 5.18 15.75 -17.10
CA ASP A 179 3.76 15.93 -16.89
C ASP A 179 3.22 14.88 -15.92
N GLU A 180 2.29 15.27 -15.04
CA GLU A 180 1.64 14.37 -14.09
C GLU A 180 0.76 13.33 -14.81
N ASP A 181 0.38 13.60 -16.05
CA ASP A 181 -0.38 12.66 -16.90
C ASP A 181 0.48 11.56 -17.53
N GLU A 182 1.82 11.60 -17.41
CA GLU A 182 2.75 10.66 -18.06
C GLU A 182 3.68 9.91 -17.07
N PRO A 183 3.15 9.08 -16.16
CA PRO A 183 3.99 8.26 -15.29
C PRO A 183 4.64 7.08 -16.02
N GLN A 184 5.79 6.65 -15.52
CA GLN A 184 6.32 5.31 -15.72
C GLN A 184 5.68 4.33 -14.74
N ILE A 185 5.14 3.23 -15.27
CA ILE A 185 4.56 2.14 -14.48
C ILE A 185 5.40 0.89 -14.69
N LYS A 186 5.90 0.29 -13.60
CA LYS A 186 6.65 -0.96 -13.61
C LYS A 186 5.97 -1.93 -12.66
N ALA A 187 5.76 -3.17 -13.09
CA ALA A 187 5.11 -4.20 -12.31
C ALA A 187 5.97 -5.46 -12.28
N TRP A 188 5.97 -6.15 -11.13
CA TRP A 188 6.76 -7.36 -10.90
C TRP A 188 5.95 -8.37 -10.10
N ALA A 189 5.85 -9.59 -10.62
CA ALA A 189 5.44 -10.74 -9.81
C ALA A 189 6.55 -11.11 -8.83
N THR A 190 6.17 -11.34 -7.57
CA THR A 190 7.06 -11.62 -6.44
C THR A 190 6.51 -12.79 -5.62
N ASP A 191 6.39 -13.96 -6.26
CA ASP A 191 5.84 -15.16 -5.62
C ASP A 191 6.82 -15.91 -4.72
N GLU A 192 8.10 -15.54 -4.76
CA GLU A 192 9.11 -16.10 -3.88
C GLU A 192 9.07 -15.45 -2.49
N THR A 193 9.32 -16.25 -1.45
CA THR A 193 9.40 -15.79 -0.06
C THR A 193 10.40 -16.64 0.71
N MET A 194 11.11 -15.99 1.63
CA MET A 194 12.00 -16.67 2.58
C MET A 194 11.23 -17.17 3.82
N LEU A 195 9.97 -16.76 3.99
CA LEU A 195 9.14 -17.13 5.13
C LEU A 195 8.56 -18.53 4.93
N THR A 196 8.76 -19.38 5.93
CA THR A 196 8.00 -20.64 6.04
C THR A 196 6.84 -20.41 7.00
N LEU A 197 5.62 -20.27 6.47
CA LEU A 197 4.43 -20.10 7.28
C LEU A 197 3.85 -21.47 7.67
N PRO A 198 3.39 -21.66 8.93
CA PRO A 198 2.69 -22.86 9.31
C PRO A 198 1.29 -22.87 8.67
N GLU A 199 0.89 -24.02 8.13
CA GLU A 199 -0.45 -24.29 7.63
C GLU A 199 -1.53 -23.88 8.67
N PRO A 200 -2.66 -23.28 8.24
CA PRO A 200 -3.09 -23.07 6.85
C PRO A 200 -2.68 -21.70 6.27
N ARG A 201 -1.70 -21.01 6.86
CA ARG A 201 -1.33 -19.65 6.40
C ARG A 201 -0.58 -19.71 5.07
N ALA A 202 -1.14 -19.09 4.05
CA ALA A 202 -0.47 -18.80 2.79
C ALA A 202 0.29 -17.47 2.89
N VAL A 203 1.34 -17.32 2.08
CA VAL A 203 2.08 -16.06 1.97
C VAL A 203 1.33 -15.14 1.03
N ASP A 204 1.03 -13.94 1.50
CA ASP A 204 0.35 -12.91 0.72
C ASP A 204 0.79 -11.52 1.16
N PHE A 205 0.47 -10.49 0.37
CA PHE A 205 0.60 -9.10 0.79
C PHE A 205 -0.71 -8.61 1.39
N ALA A 206 -0.64 -8.00 2.56
CA ALA A 206 -1.79 -7.38 3.21
C ALA A 206 -1.75 -5.85 3.16
N ASP A 207 -0.56 -5.25 3.21
CA ASP A 207 -0.35 -3.81 3.00
C ASP A 207 1.15 -3.56 2.71
N LEU A 208 1.56 -2.29 2.60
CA LEU A 208 2.95 -1.88 2.60
C LEU A 208 3.21 -0.84 3.70
N HIS A 209 4.33 -0.95 4.37
CA HIS A 209 4.76 0.04 5.37
C HIS A 209 6.21 0.45 5.15
N LEU A 210 6.48 1.76 5.19
CA LEU A 210 7.83 2.30 5.10
C LEU A 210 8.28 2.79 6.49
N ASP A 211 9.34 2.20 7.03
CA ASP A 211 9.93 2.63 8.31
C ASP A 211 11.45 2.55 8.26
N GLY A 212 12.13 3.60 8.74
CA GLY A 212 13.59 3.65 8.80
C GLY A 212 14.32 3.44 7.46
N GLY A 213 13.63 3.66 6.32
CA GLY A 213 14.13 3.36 4.97
C GLY A 213 13.97 1.91 4.54
N GLY A 214 13.41 1.04 5.39
CA GLY A 214 12.95 -0.30 5.06
C GLY A 214 11.51 -0.28 4.56
N LEU A 215 11.22 -1.20 3.62
CA LEU A 215 9.88 -1.50 3.16
C LEU A 215 9.45 -2.85 3.72
N TYR A 216 8.26 -2.89 4.32
CA TYR A 216 7.64 -4.06 4.90
C TYR A 216 6.34 -4.35 4.16
N ALA A 217 6.04 -5.63 3.96
CA ALA A 217 4.89 -6.12 3.22
C ALA A 217 4.36 -7.41 3.87
#